data_AF-A0A453RAP1-F1
#
_entry.id   AF-A0A453RAP1-F1
#
_cell.length_a   1.000
_cell.length_b   1.000
_cell.length_c   1.000
_cell.angle_alpha   90.00
_cell.angle_beta   90.00
_cell.angle_gamma   90.00
#
_symmetry.space_group_name_H-M   'P 1'
#
loop_
_entity.id
_entity.type
_entity.pdbx_description
1 polymer ?
#
loop_
_entity_poly.entity_id
_entity_poly.type
_entity_poly.pdbx_seq_one_letter_code
_entity_poly.pdbx_strand_id
1 'polypeptide(L)'
;DAEILIIMVANEVQAESVLYGNAGAVSGLPAGTSIILSSTVSPGFVTQLKGRLEAECREIKLVDAPVSGGVKRAADGTLTVIVSGTDEALHCTGRVLSALSEKLYLIKGGCGAASSVKMVNQLLAGVHIASAAEAMAFGARLNLRTRRVFEIIQHARGYSWMFGNRVPHMLDNDYTPLSAVDIFVKDLGIVSRESSNLRIPLHVSSVAHQLFVSGSASGWGRYDDSAVVKVYETLSGVKVEGRPPMLNKEDVLRSLPVEWPEVPMDDLVSSASHDSKKVLVVLDDDPTGTQTVHDIEVLTEWPVEALTEQFLKLPTCFFILTNSRSMIANKVGKCGLKQFIFRVFKYIFKAFSLS
;
A
#
# COMPACT_ATOMS: atom_id res chain seq x y z
N ASP A 1 -0.85 4.69 -43.23
CA ASP A 1 -0.10 3.43 -43.52
C ASP A 1 -0.11 2.45 -42.35
N ALA A 2 -0.68 2.78 -41.18
CA ALA A 2 -0.81 1.83 -40.06
C ALA A 2 -1.86 0.73 -40.31
N GLU A 3 -1.45 -0.54 -40.16
CA GLU A 3 -2.34 -1.71 -40.21
C GLU A 3 -3.10 -1.96 -38.90
N ILE A 4 -2.52 -1.52 -37.77
CA ILE A 4 -3.08 -1.66 -36.44
C ILE A 4 -2.98 -0.33 -35.69
N LEU A 5 -4.08 0.13 -35.09
CA LEU A 5 -4.15 1.27 -34.19
C LEU A 5 -4.49 0.81 -32.78
N ILE A 6 -3.64 1.11 -31.80
CA ILE A 6 -3.93 0.84 -30.38
C ILE A 6 -4.41 2.12 -29.71
N ILE A 7 -5.52 2.05 -28.99
CA ILE A 7 -6.10 3.18 -28.25
C ILE A 7 -6.10 2.87 -26.76
N MET A 8 -5.25 3.59 -26.03
CA MET A 8 -5.09 3.47 -24.58
C MET A 8 -5.14 4.87 -23.94
N VAL A 9 -6.36 5.32 -23.65
CA VAL A 9 -6.67 6.64 -23.08
C VAL A 9 -7.52 6.47 -21.82
N ALA A 10 -7.74 7.56 -21.09
CA ALA A 10 -8.36 7.49 -19.76
C ALA A 10 -9.85 7.17 -19.79
N ASN A 11 -10.60 7.66 -20.79
CA ASN A 11 -12.06 7.57 -20.81
C ASN A 11 -12.64 7.54 -22.24
N GLU A 12 -13.97 7.32 -22.30
CA GLU A 12 -14.75 7.24 -23.55
C GLU A 12 -14.66 8.53 -24.38
N VAL A 13 -14.70 9.71 -23.74
CA VAL A 13 -14.62 11.01 -24.44
C VAL A 13 -13.29 11.16 -25.16
N GLN A 14 -12.19 10.73 -24.54
CA GLN A 14 -10.88 10.74 -25.17
C GLN A 14 -10.79 9.72 -26.30
N ALA A 15 -11.35 8.51 -26.12
CA ALA A 15 -11.36 7.49 -27.16
C ALA A 15 -12.16 7.96 -28.39
N GLU A 16 -13.32 8.56 -28.14
CA GLU A 16 -14.16 9.19 -29.15
C GLU A 16 -13.42 10.32 -29.88
N SER A 17 -12.76 11.21 -29.15
CA SER A 17 -11.97 12.30 -29.74
C SER A 17 -10.81 11.80 -30.60
N VAL A 18 -10.14 10.71 -30.19
CA VAL A 18 -9.07 10.09 -30.98
C VAL A 18 -9.60 9.52 -32.29
N LEU A 19 -10.80 8.95 -32.29
CA LEU A 19 -11.37 8.29 -33.45
C LEU A 19 -12.10 9.24 -34.40
N TYR A 20 -12.91 10.15 -33.85
CA TYR A 20 -13.87 10.98 -34.58
C TYR A 20 -13.81 12.47 -34.24
N GLY A 21 -12.82 12.92 -33.46
CA GLY A 21 -12.61 14.36 -33.22
C GLY A 21 -12.19 15.11 -34.49
N ASN A 22 -11.85 16.41 -34.36
CA ASN A 22 -11.48 17.27 -35.49
C ASN A 22 -10.32 16.71 -36.35
N ALA A 23 -9.43 15.91 -35.75
CA ALA A 23 -8.36 15.18 -36.43
C ALA A 23 -8.47 13.67 -36.16
N GLY A 24 -9.70 13.15 -36.19
CA GLY A 24 -10.01 11.78 -35.83
C GLY A 24 -9.35 10.75 -36.76
N ALA A 25 -8.76 9.73 -36.15
CA ALA A 25 -7.98 8.70 -36.84
C ALA A 25 -8.79 7.98 -37.91
N VAL A 26 -10.09 7.73 -37.68
CA VAL A 26 -10.95 6.94 -38.59
C VAL A 26 -10.90 7.48 -40.02
N SER A 27 -10.92 8.80 -40.18
CA SER A 27 -10.87 9.44 -41.50
C SER A 27 -9.59 9.09 -42.29
N GLY A 28 -8.45 8.97 -41.61
CA GLY A 28 -7.13 8.70 -42.20
C GLY A 28 -6.67 7.25 -42.19
N LEU A 29 -7.39 6.32 -41.54
CA LEU A 29 -6.98 4.91 -41.47
C LEU A 29 -7.15 4.19 -42.82
N PRO A 30 -6.18 3.39 -43.29
CA PRO A 30 -6.40 2.54 -44.46
C PRO A 30 -7.63 1.63 -44.31
N ALA A 31 -8.21 1.22 -45.44
CA ALA A 31 -9.23 0.18 -45.41
C ALA A 31 -8.65 -1.13 -44.84
N GLY A 32 -9.45 -1.87 -44.07
CA GLY A 32 -9.04 -3.12 -43.46
C GLY A 32 -8.27 -3.01 -42.13
N THR A 33 -7.91 -1.79 -41.69
CA THR A 33 -7.16 -1.55 -40.44
C THR A 33 -7.87 -2.17 -39.23
N SER A 34 -7.09 -2.71 -38.28
CA SER A 34 -7.61 -3.17 -36.99
C SER A 34 -7.38 -2.14 -35.88
N ILE A 35 -8.42 -1.83 -35.12
CA ILE A 35 -8.37 -0.96 -33.94
C ILE A 35 -8.43 -1.85 -32.69
N ILE A 36 -7.41 -1.74 -31.84
CA ILE A 36 -7.37 -2.37 -30.52
C ILE A 36 -7.72 -1.30 -29.48
N LEU A 37 -8.88 -1.41 -28.86
CA LEU A 37 -9.31 -0.52 -27.78
C LEU A 37 -8.94 -1.13 -26.43
N SER A 38 -7.90 -0.60 -25.79
CA SER A 38 -7.40 -1.07 -24.48
C SER A 38 -7.83 -0.20 -23.30
N SER A 39 -8.58 0.86 -23.58
CA SER A 39 -9.12 1.79 -22.59
C SER A 39 -10.22 1.12 -21.76
N THR A 40 -10.32 1.45 -20.48
CA THR A 40 -11.47 1.00 -19.67
C THR A 40 -12.67 1.91 -19.95
N VAL A 41 -13.65 1.36 -20.65
CA VAL A 41 -14.88 2.02 -21.14
C VAL A 41 -16.10 1.12 -20.85
N SER A 42 -17.32 1.65 -21.03
CA SER A 42 -18.54 0.87 -20.90
C SER A 42 -18.71 -0.12 -22.06
N PRO A 43 -19.32 -1.30 -21.81
CA PRO A 43 -19.69 -2.23 -22.88
C PRO A 43 -20.60 -1.59 -23.94
N GLY A 44 -21.49 -0.69 -23.51
CA GLY A 44 -22.36 0.08 -24.39
C GLY A 44 -21.59 0.95 -25.38
N PHE A 45 -20.57 1.69 -24.91
CA PHE A 45 -19.70 2.49 -25.77
C PHE A 45 -18.99 1.63 -26.83
N VAL A 46 -18.43 0.48 -26.44
CA VAL A 46 -17.75 -0.42 -27.38
C VAL A 46 -18.71 -0.95 -28.46
N THR A 47 -19.93 -1.31 -28.06
CA THR A 47 -20.96 -1.80 -28.98
C THR A 47 -21.39 -0.72 -29.98
N GLN A 48 -21.58 0.51 -29.51
CA GLN A 48 -21.90 1.65 -30.37
C GLN A 48 -20.75 2.00 -31.32
N LEU A 49 -19.51 1.98 -30.81
CA LEU A 49 -18.32 2.22 -31.61
C LEU A 49 -18.19 1.19 -32.74
N LYS A 50 -18.44 -0.09 -32.44
CA LYS A 50 -18.45 -1.15 -33.46
C LYS A 50 -19.43 -0.81 -34.60
N GLY A 51 -20.69 -0.49 -34.27
CA GLY A 51 -21.71 -0.19 -35.28
C GLY A 51 -21.36 1.04 -36.14
N ARG A 52 -20.70 2.04 -35.56
CA ARG A 52 -20.21 3.21 -36.30
C ARG A 52 -19.08 2.88 -37.25
N LEU A 53 -18.10 2.08 -36.81
CA LEU A 53 -17.00 1.63 -37.66
C LEU A 53 -17.49 0.75 -38.82
N GLU A 54 -18.52 -0.06 -38.60
CA GLU A 54 -19.17 -0.84 -39.67
C GLU A 54 -19.84 0.08 -40.71
N ALA A 55 -20.46 1.18 -40.27
CA ALA A 55 -21.09 2.16 -41.16
C ALA A 55 -20.11 2.96 -42.04
N GLU A 56 -18.81 3.00 -41.68
CA GLU A 56 -17.78 3.64 -42.51
C GLU A 56 -17.52 2.90 -43.82
N CYS A 57 -17.96 1.63 -43.96
CA CYS A 57 -17.77 0.80 -45.17
C CYS A 57 -16.30 0.66 -45.62
N ARG A 58 -15.36 0.68 -44.65
CA ARG A 58 -13.90 0.59 -44.88
C ARG A 58 -13.27 -0.69 -44.35
N GLU A 59 -14.09 -1.67 -43.96
CA GLU A 59 -13.63 -2.95 -43.38
C GLU A 59 -12.73 -2.79 -42.14
N ILE A 60 -12.92 -1.69 -41.40
CA ILE A 60 -12.20 -1.43 -40.15
C ILE A 60 -12.69 -2.41 -39.09
N LYS A 61 -11.74 -3.11 -38.46
CA LYS A 61 -12.01 -4.15 -37.48
C LYS A 61 -11.84 -3.58 -36.07
N LEU A 62 -12.71 -3.95 -35.14
CA LEU A 62 -12.59 -3.55 -33.74
C LEU A 62 -12.26 -4.76 -32.86
N VAL A 63 -11.29 -4.56 -31.96
CA VAL A 63 -10.93 -5.49 -30.90
C VAL A 63 -11.08 -4.78 -29.56
N ASP A 64 -11.96 -5.29 -28.71
CA ASP A 64 -12.16 -4.85 -27.33
C ASP A 64 -11.12 -5.55 -26.44
N ALA A 65 -10.10 -4.83 -25.97
CA ALA A 65 -8.92 -5.42 -25.34
C ALA A 65 -8.47 -4.68 -24.05
N PRO A 66 -9.36 -4.44 -23.06
CA PRO A 66 -8.99 -3.79 -21.82
C PRO A 66 -7.92 -4.58 -21.06
N VAL A 67 -7.08 -3.85 -20.32
CA VAL A 67 -5.89 -4.40 -19.67
C VAL A 67 -5.91 -4.25 -18.15
N SER A 68 -5.17 -5.13 -17.46
CA SER A 68 -4.92 -5.11 -16.02
C SER A 68 -3.45 -5.39 -15.73
N GLY A 69 -2.87 -4.68 -14.75
CA GLY A 69 -1.49 -4.89 -14.32
C GLY A 69 -0.72 -3.64 -13.88
N GLY A 70 -1.26 -2.45 -14.16
CA GLY A 70 -0.65 -1.18 -13.79
C GLY A 70 0.60 -0.85 -14.63
N VAL A 71 1.22 0.30 -14.33
CA VAL A 71 2.35 0.84 -15.09
C VAL A 71 3.54 -0.12 -15.15
N LYS A 72 3.85 -0.80 -14.03
CA LYS A 72 4.97 -1.74 -13.96
C LYS A 72 4.81 -2.90 -14.96
N ARG A 73 3.68 -3.60 -14.94
CA ARG A 73 3.46 -4.73 -15.87
C ARG A 73 3.33 -4.26 -17.33
N ALA A 74 2.87 -3.03 -17.55
CA ALA A 74 2.89 -2.43 -18.89
C ALA A 74 4.32 -2.24 -19.42
N ALA A 75 5.22 -1.69 -18.60
CA ALA A 75 6.62 -1.51 -18.95
C ALA A 75 7.34 -2.85 -19.20
N ASP A 76 7.00 -3.87 -18.40
CA ASP A 76 7.58 -5.20 -18.50
C ASP A 76 6.97 -6.05 -19.65
N GLY A 77 5.94 -5.56 -20.36
CA GLY A 77 5.22 -6.33 -21.38
C GLY A 77 4.43 -7.52 -20.81
N THR A 78 4.13 -7.50 -19.52
CA THR A 78 3.51 -8.62 -18.79
C THR A 78 2.06 -8.34 -18.40
N LEU A 79 1.33 -7.50 -19.16
CA LEU A 79 -0.06 -7.20 -18.81
C LEU A 79 -0.94 -8.45 -18.86
N THR A 80 -2.03 -8.39 -18.12
CA THR A 80 -3.18 -9.24 -18.38
C THR A 80 -4.10 -8.50 -19.33
N VAL A 81 -4.34 -9.07 -20.49
CA VAL A 81 -5.25 -8.53 -21.51
C VAL A 81 -6.49 -9.41 -21.55
N ILE A 82 -7.66 -8.80 -21.44
CA ILE A 82 -8.95 -9.45 -21.63
C ILE A 82 -9.43 -9.00 -23.00
N VAL A 83 -9.68 -9.94 -23.92
CA VAL A 83 -9.92 -9.62 -25.33
C VAL A 83 -11.22 -10.21 -25.84
N SER A 84 -11.95 -9.45 -26.67
CA SER A 84 -13.07 -9.94 -27.48
C SER A 84 -13.13 -9.21 -28.83
N GLY A 85 -13.65 -9.88 -29.85
CA GLY A 85 -13.66 -9.39 -31.23
C GLY A 85 -14.18 -10.46 -32.18
N THR A 86 -14.20 -10.16 -33.48
CA THR A 86 -14.43 -11.21 -34.50
C THR A 86 -13.17 -12.07 -34.65
N ASP A 87 -13.33 -13.31 -35.11
CA ASP A 87 -12.19 -14.21 -35.32
C ASP A 87 -11.15 -13.61 -36.27
N GLU A 88 -11.61 -12.89 -37.31
CA GLU A 88 -10.75 -12.16 -38.23
C GLU A 88 -9.95 -11.05 -37.53
N ALA A 89 -10.60 -10.20 -36.73
CA ALA A 89 -9.95 -9.12 -36.02
C ALA A 89 -8.91 -9.64 -35.02
N LEU A 90 -9.24 -10.73 -34.32
CA LEU A 90 -8.36 -11.39 -33.36
C LEU A 90 -7.17 -12.06 -34.07
N HIS A 91 -7.38 -12.68 -35.22
CA HIS A 91 -6.31 -13.24 -36.03
C HIS A 91 -5.32 -12.16 -36.50
N CYS A 92 -5.82 -11.02 -37.01
CA CYS A 92 -4.99 -9.90 -37.45
C CYS A 92 -4.17 -9.27 -36.32
N THR A 93 -4.71 -9.23 -35.10
CA THR A 93 -4.10 -8.52 -33.96
C THR A 93 -3.37 -9.42 -32.97
N GLY A 94 -3.48 -10.74 -33.10
CA GLY A 94 -3.02 -11.71 -32.10
C GLY A 94 -1.52 -11.61 -31.75
N ARG A 95 -0.66 -11.26 -32.72
CA ARG A 95 0.78 -11.05 -32.47
C ARG A 95 1.03 -9.82 -31.60
N VAL A 96 0.34 -8.71 -31.86
CA VAL A 96 0.45 -7.47 -31.08
C VAL A 96 -0.06 -7.70 -29.66
N LEU A 97 -1.24 -8.31 -29.53
CA LEU A 97 -1.82 -8.63 -28.22
C LEU A 97 -0.91 -9.55 -27.39
N SER A 98 -0.34 -10.57 -28.03
CA SER A 98 0.61 -11.48 -27.38
C SER A 98 1.88 -10.75 -26.92
N ALA A 99 2.41 -9.82 -27.71
CA ALA A 99 3.62 -9.06 -27.36
C ALA A 99 3.40 -8.10 -26.16
N LEU A 100 2.16 -7.67 -25.92
CA LEU A 100 1.80 -6.76 -24.83
C LEU A 100 1.41 -7.49 -23.54
N SER A 101 1.30 -8.83 -23.57
CA SER A 101 0.65 -9.58 -22.51
C SER A 101 1.42 -10.82 -22.09
N GLU A 102 1.44 -11.08 -20.78
CA GLU A 102 1.80 -12.39 -20.24
C GLU A 102 0.58 -13.32 -20.23
N LYS A 103 -0.61 -12.75 -20.00
CA LYS A 103 -1.87 -13.49 -19.95
C LYS A 103 -2.89 -12.86 -20.87
N LEU A 104 -3.36 -13.63 -21.85
CA LEU A 104 -4.39 -13.22 -22.80
C LEU A 104 -5.65 -14.07 -22.59
N TYR A 105 -6.74 -13.44 -22.16
CA TYR A 105 -8.02 -14.10 -21.93
C TYR A 105 -9.01 -13.74 -23.03
N LEU A 106 -9.34 -14.70 -23.89
CA LEU A 106 -10.36 -14.53 -24.92
C LEU A 106 -11.76 -14.73 -24.34
N ILE A 107 -12.61 -13.72 -24.46
CA ILE A 107 -14.00 -13.72 -24.03
C ILE A 107 -14.91 -13.81 -25.27
N LYS A 108 -15.75 -14.86 -25.31
CA LYS A 108 -16.76 -15.02 -26.35
C LYS A 108 -17.94 -14.07 -26.10
N GLY A 109 -18.60 -13.63 -27.18
CA GLY A 109 -19.72 -12.67 -27.12
C GLY A 109 -19.52 -11.40 -27.94
N GLY A 110 -18.39 -11.27 -28.64
CA GLY A 110 -18.09 -10.10 -29.49
C GLY A 110 -17.61 -8.88 -28.70
N CYS A 111 -17.47 -7.75 -29.41
CA CYS A 111 -17.06 -6.47 -28.82
C CYS A 111 -18.00 -6.05 -27.69
N GLY A 112 -17.44 -5.62 -26.55
CA GLY A 112 -18.17 -5.28 -25.33
C GLY A 112 -18.10 -6.38 -24.27
N ALA A 113 -17.87 -7.64 -24.66
CA ALA A 113 -17.78 -8.75 -23.71
C ALA A 113 -16.52 -8.67 -22.83
N ALA A 114 -15.36 -8.30 -23.38
CA ALA A 114 -14.15 -8.10 -22.60
C ALA A 114 -14.27 -6.89 -21.66
N SER A 115 -14.85 -5.78 -22.16
CA SER A 115 -15.19 -4.62 -21.34
C SER A 115 -16.18 -4.95 -20.21
N SER A 116 -17.12 -5.87 -20.42
CA SER A 116 -18.04 -6.34 -19.37
C SER A 116 -17.30 -7.08 -18.26
N VAL A 117 -16.39 -8.00 -18.61
CA VAL A 117 -15.54 -8.70 -17.62
C VAL A 117 -14.65 -7.70 -16.88
N LYS A 118 -14.05 -6.74 -17.59
CA LYS A 118 -13.24 -5.68 -16.98
C LYS A 118 -14.07 -4.83 -16.00
N MET A 119 -15.30 -4.48 -16.36
CA MET A 119 -16.21 -3.71 -15.50
C MET A 119 -16.50 -4.46 -14.19
N VAL A 120 -16.76 -5.77 -14.25
CA VAL A 120 -16.92 -6.61 -13.03
C VAL A 120 -15.65 -6.60 -12.19
N ASN A 121 -14.47 -6.69 -12.82
CA ASN A 121 -13.20 -6.59 -12.10
C ASN A 121 -13.02 -5.22 -11.42
N GLN A 122 -13.37 -4.12 -12.09
CA GLN A 122 -13.26 -2.78 -11.51
C GLN A 122 -14.27 -2.53 -10.39
N LEU A 123 -15.47 -3.12 -10.46
CA LEU A 123 -16.43 -3.15 -9.36
C LEU A 123 -15.79 -3.76 -8.12
N LEU A 124 -15.24 -4.97 -8.24
CA LEU A 124 -14.59 -5.66 -7.12
C LEU A 124 -13.36 -4.88 -6.63
N ALA A 125 -12.56 -4.34 -7.54
CA ALA A 125 -11.40 -3.55 -7.20
C ALA A 125 -11.76 -2.34 -6.33
N GLY A 126 -12.72 -1.53 -6.76
CA GLY A 126 -13.13 -0.33 -6.04
C GLY A 126 -13.76 -0.66 -4.68
N VAL A 127 -14.60 -1.69 -4.62
CA VAL A 127 -15.18 -2.18 -3.36
C VAL A 127 -14.07 -2.63 -2.40
N HIS A 128 -13.12 -3.43 -2.86
CA HIS A 128 -12.05 -3.93 -1.99
C HIS A 128 -11.13 -2.82 -1.47
N ILE A 129 -10.83 -1.80 -2.28
CA ILE A 129 -10.02 -0.65 -1.82
C ILE A 129 -10.80 0.15 -0.77
N ALA A 130 -12.08 0.44 -1.02
CA ALA A 130 -12.93 1.15 -0.07
C ALA A 130 -13.09 0.38 1.26
N SER A 131 -13.34 -0.94 1.19
CA SER A 131 -13.42 -1.80 2.37
C SER A 131 -12.07 -1.91 3.10
N ALA A 132 -10.94 -1.91 2.40
CA ALA A 132 -9.62 -1.87 3.03
C ALA A 132 -9.42 -0.57 3.81
N ALA A 133 -9.74 0.57 3.20
CA ALA A 133 -9.70 1.88 3.85
C ALA A 133 -10.57 1.91 5.12
N GLU A 134 -11.81 1.43 5.03
CA GLU A 134 -12.73 1.33 6.17
C GLU A 134 -12.17 0.47 7.30
N ALA A 135 -11.73 -0.75 6.97
CA ALA A 135 -11.22 -1.71 7.95
C ALA A 135 -9.97 -1.16 8.67
N MET A 136 -9.07 -0.51 7.93
CA MET A 136 -7.86 0.06 8.50
C MET A 136 -8.15 1.29 9.37
N ALA A 137 -9.08 2.15 8.97
CA ALA A 137 -9.53 3.27 9.79
C ALA A 137 -10.25 2.80 11.06
N PHE A 138 -11.07 1.75 10.96
CA PHE A 138 -11.70 1.13 12.12
C PHE A 138 -10.66 0.51 13.07
N GLY A 139 -9.66 -0.20 12.53
CA GLY A 139 -8.53 -0.70 13.32
C GLY A 139 -7.79 0.41 14.06
N ALA A 140 -7.55 1.55 13.41
CA ALA A 140 -6.97 2.74 14.05
C ALA A 140 -7.87 3.28 15.18
N ARG A 141 -9.19 3.34 14.97
CA ARG A 141 -10.18 3.77 15.98
C ARG A 141 -10.21 2.87 17.21
N LEU A 142 -9.94 1.57 17.03
CA LEU A 142 -9.79 0.59 18.11
C LEU A 142 -8.43 0.67 18.82
N ASN A 143 -7.59 1.66 18.50
CA ASN A 143 -6.23 1.83 19.01
C ASN A 143 -5.30 0.64 18.68
N LEU A 144 -5.59 -0.09 17.60
CA LEU A 144 -4.72 -1.16 17.12
C LEU A 144 -3.54 -0.57 16.34
N ARG A 145 -2.40 -1.26 16.39
CA ARG A 145 -1.27 -0.95 15.51
C ARG A 145 -1.63 -1.37 14.09
N THR A 146 -2.06 -0.42 13.27
CA THR A 146 -2.52 -0.62 11.88
C THR A 146 -1.53 -1.42 11.03
N ARG A 147 -0.21 -1.17 11.14
CA ARG A 147 0.79 -2.00 10.45
C ARG A 147 0.73 -3.47 10.87
N ARG A 148 0.52 -3.75 12.15
CA ARG A 148 0.35 -5.13 12.64
C ARG A 148 -0.96 -5.75 12.17
N VAL A 149 -2.04 -4.97 12.10
CA VAL A 149 -3.32 -5.40 11.51
C VAL A 149 -3.12 -5.82 10.06
N PHE A 150 -2.43 -5.01 9.26
CA PHE A 150 -2.08 -5.33 7.88
C PHE A 150 -1.29 -6.64 7.77
N GLU A 151 -0.21 -6.79 8.54
CA GLU A 151 0.62 -8.01 8.54
C GLU A 151 -0.19 -9.28 8.86
N ILE A 152 -1.14 -9.21 9.79
CA ILE A 152 -1.98 -10.35 10.16
C ILE A 152 -3.01 -10.64 9.06
N ILE A 153 -3.72 -9.61 8.57
CA ILE A 153 -4.78 -9.78 7.57
C ILE A 153 -4.22 -10.24 6.24
N GLN A 154 -2.98 -9.87 5.88
CA GLN A 154 -2.31 -10.32 4.67
C GLN A 154 -2.21 -11.85 4.56
N HIS A 155 -2.25 -12.56 5.69
CA HIS A 155 -2.25 -14.02 5.75
C HIS A 155 -3.62 -14.62 6.15
N ALA A 156 -4.65 -13.79 6.29
CA ALA A 156 -6.00 -14.20 6.68
C ALA A 156 -6.93 -14.36 5.46
N ARG A 157 -8.07 -15.02 5.65
CA ARG A 157 -9.08 -15.20 4.58
C ARG A 157 -9.81 -13.91 4.17
N GLY A 158 -9.75 -12.87 4.99
CA GLY A 158 -10.26 -11.53 4.65
C GLY A 158 -9.37 -10.76 3.67
N TYR A 159 -8.23 -11.33 3.28
CA TYR A 159 -7.32 -10.74 2.30
C TYR A 159 -7.96 -10.58 0.92
N SER A 160 -7.65 -9.46 0.27
CA SER A 160 -7.81 -9.28 -1.17
C SER A 160 -6.52 -8.73 -1.76
N TRP A 161 -6.31 -8.92 -3.07
CA TRP A 161 -5.16 -8.34 -3.76
C TRP A 161 -5.10 -6.81 -3.57
N MET A 162 -6.25 -6.14 -3.61
CA MET A 162 -6.33 -4.68 -3.41
C MET A 162 -5.95 -4.27 -1.99
N PHE A 163 -6.34 -5.04 -0.97
CA PHE A 163 -5.89 -4.81 0.41
C PHE A 163 -4.37 -4.91 0.50
N GLY A 164 -3.80 -6.01 0.01
CA GLY A 164 -2.34 -6.24 0.01
C GLY A 164 -1.55 -5.15 -0.71
N ASN A 165 -2.12 -4.62 -1.79
CA ASN A 165 -1.44 -3.63 -2.62
C ASN A 165 -1.63 -2.18 -2.12
N ARG A 166 -2.82 -1.80 -1.66
CA ARG A 166 -3.14 -0.39 -1.33
C ARG A 166 -2.94 -0.01 0.13
N VAL A 167 -3.11 -0.94 1.06
CA VAL A 167 -2.91 -0.63 2.49
C VAL A 167 -1.49 -0.15 2.82
N PRO A 168 -0.41 -0.68 2.20
CA PRO A 168 0.92 -0.10 2.38
C PRO A 168 0.98 1.40 2.09
N HIS A 169 0.36 1.87 1.00
CA HIS A 169 0.32 3.29 0.64
C HIS A 169 -0.37 4.14 1.71
N MET A 170 -1.49 3.64 2.26
CA MET A 170 -2.21 4.27 3.37
C MET A 170 -1.29 4.40 4.59
N LEU A 171 -0.68 3.29 5.01
CA LEU A 171 0.18 3.21 6.19
C LEU A 171 1.42 4.08 6.09
N ASP A 172 2.02 4.16 4.90
CA ASP A 172 3.23 4.96 4.65
C ASP A 172 2.89 6.43 4.35
N ASN A 173 1.61 6.76 4.20
CA ASN A 173 1.09 8.09 3.83
C ASN A 173 1.73 8.61 2.53
N ASP A 174 2.02 7.69 1.60
CA ASP A 174 2.52 7.98 0.25
C ASP A 174 1.39 7.75 -0.75
N TYR A 175 0.89 8.84 -1.33
CA TYR A 175 -0.19 8.81 -2.32
C TYR A 175 0.29 9.24 -3.70
N THR A 176 1.58 9.03 -4.00
CA THR A 176 2.10 9.16 -5.35
C THR A 176 1.27 8.28 -6.29
N PRO A 177 0.60 8.85 -7.31
CA PRO A 177 -0.45 8.12 -8.03
C PRO A 177 0.14 7.02 -8.91
N LEU A 178 -0.12 5.77 -8.55
CA LEU A 178 0.03 4.61 -9.45
C LEU A 178 -1.28 4.32 -10.20
N SER A 179 -2.40 4.67 -9.56
CA SER A 179 -3.75 4.74 -10.10
C SER A 179 -4.50 5.79 -9.29
N ALA A 180 -5.09 6.79 -9.93
CA ALA A 180 -5.65 7.94 -9.21
C ALA A 180 -7.05 7.67 -8.64
N VAL A 181 -7.45 8.37 -7.57
CA VAL A 181 -8.84 8.37 -7.04
C VAL A 181 -9.86 8.61 -8.15
N ASP A 182 -9.60 9.57 -9.06
CA ASP A 182 -10.49 9.89 -10.16
C ASP A 182 -10.66 8.74 -11.18
N ILE A 183 -9.71 7.80 -11.25
CA ILE A 183 -9.88 6.57 -12.05
C ILE A 183 -11.01 5.72 -11.47
N PHE A 184 -11.10 5.59 -10.15
CA PHE A 184 -12.18 4.84 -9.50
C PHE A 184 -13.50 5.60 -9.47
N VAL A 185 -13.48 6.94 -9.45
CA VAL A 185 -14.69 7.75 -9.72
C VAL A 185 -15.23 7.43 -11.12
N LYS A 186 -14.37 7.41 -12.14
CA LYS A 186 -14.75 7.07 -13.51
C LYS A 186 -15.26 5.62 -13.63
N ASP A 187 -14.49 4.65 -13.15
CA ASP A 187 -14.78 3.23 -13.34
C ASP A 187 -16.02 2.79 -12.58
N LEU A 188 -16.18 3.18 -11.32
CA LEU A 188 -17.41 2.89 -10.58
C LEU A 188 -18.60 3.73 -11.10
N GLY A 189 -18.35 4.88 -11.71
CA GLY A 189 -19.34 5.62 -12.49
C GLY A 189 -19.86 4.84 -13.70
N ILE A 190 -18.98 4.14 -14.43
CA ILE A 190 -19.39 3.22 -15.51
C ILE A 190 -20.27 2.10 -14.94
N VAL A 191 -19.81 1.43 -13.87
CA VAL A 191 -20.55 0.36 -13.19
C VAL A 191 -21.96 0.82 -12.78
N SER A 192 -22.05 2.01 -12.17
CA SER A 192 -23.32 2.57 -11.68
C SER A 192 -24.30 2.91 -12.81
N ARG A 193 -23.80 3.40 -13.96
CA ARG A 193 -24.65 3.67 -15.14
C ARG A 193 -25.16 2.37 -15.74
N GLU A 194 -24.28 1.39 -15.97
CA GLU A 194 -24.65 0.10 -16.54
C GLU A 194 -25.64 -0.67 -15.66
N SER A 195 -25.41 -0.67 -14.33
CA SER A 195 -26.33 -1.33 -13.40
C SER A 195 -27.71 -0.69 -13.40
N SER A 196 -27.78 0.65 -13.54
CA SER A 196 -29.04 1.39 -13.65
C SER A 196 -29.78 1.06 -14.95
N ASN A 197 -29.07 1.02 -16.08
CA ASN A 197 -29.63 0.65 -17.38
C ASN A 197 -30.22 -0.77 -17.37
N LEU A 198 -29.53 -1.71 -16.70
CA LEU A 198 -29.97 -3.10 -16.56
C LEU A 198 -30.96 -3.32 -15.41
N ARG A 199 -31.25 -2.29 -14.60
CA ARG A 199 -32.09 -2.36 -13.39
C ARG A 199 -31.61 -3.41 -12.38
N ILE A 200 -30.28 -3.55 -12.24
CA ILE A 200 -29.64 -4.44 -11.25
C ILE A 200 -29.07 -3.58 -10.12
N PRO A 201 -29.51 -3.75 -8.86
CA PRO A 201 -28.97 -2.99 -7.75
C PRO A 201 -27.59 -3.51 -7.33
N LEU A 202 -26.60 -2.62 -7.22
CA LEU A 202 -25.23 -2.93 -6.78
C LEU A 202 -24.87 -2.15 -5.50
N HIS A 203 -25.53 -2.49 -4.39
CA HIS A 203 -25.50 -1.71 -3.15
C HIS A 203 -24.08 -1.37 -2.65
N VAL A 204 -23.19 -2.36 -2.54
CA VAL A 204 -21.84 -2.16 -2.01
C VAL A 204 -21.01 -1.28 -2.94
N SER A 205 -21.13 -1.48 -4.26
CA SER A 205 -20.44 -0.66 -5.25
C SER A 205 -20.93 0.79 -5.24
N SER A 206 -22.24 1.02 -5.04
CA SER A 206 -22.79 2.37 -4.91
C SER A 206 -22.18 3.12 -3.74
N VAL A 207 -22.02 2.48 -2.57
CA VAL A 207 -21.37 3.10 -1.41
C VAL A 207 -19.89 3.36 -1.69
N ALA A 208 -19.17 2.37 -2.23
CA ALA A 208 -17.76 2.56 -2.60
C ALA A 208 -17.58 3.73 -3.57
N HIS A 209 -18.45 3.85 -4.58
CA HIS A 209 -18.42 4.96 -5.53
C HIS A 209 -18.56 6.33 -4.84
N GLN A 210 -19.50 6.45 -3.89
CA GLN A 210 -19.68 7.71 -3.15
C GLN A 210 -18.47 8.06 -2.27
N LEU A 211 -17.74 7.07 -1.75
CA LEU A 211 -16.49 7.31 -1.01
C LEU A 211 -15.40 7.87 -1.93
N PHE A 212 -15.23 7.33 -3.14
CA PHE A 212 -14.29 7.88 -4.12
C PHE A 212 -14.70 9.27 -4.60
N VAL A 213 -15.98 9.51 -4.85
CA VAL A 213 -16.51 10.85 -5.18
C VAL A 213 -16.23 11.84 -4.06
N SER A 214 -16.45 11.44 -2.81
CA SER A 214 -16.16 12.29 -1.64
C SER A 214 -14.67 12.60 -1.52
N GLY A 215 -13.80 11.61 -1.76
CA GLY A 215 -12.34 11.81 -1.77
C GLY A 215 -11.88 12.75 -2.89
N SER A 216 -12.42 12.59 -4.09
CA SER A 216 -12.15 13.49 -5.23
C SER A 216 -12.59 14.92 -4.93
N ALA A 217 -13.83 15.10 -4.44
CA ALA A 217 -14.37 16.41 -4.05
C ALA A 217 -13.59 17.07 -2.89
N SER A 218 -12.89 16.27 -2.08
CA SER A 218 -12.00 16.75 -1.01
C SER A 218 -10.61 17.17 -1.53
N GLY A 219 -10.40 17.20 -2.85
CA GLY A 219 -9.15 17.60 -3.49
C GLY A 219 -8.12 16.48 -3.68
N TRP A 220 -8.50 15.22 -3.43
CA TRP A 220 -7.59 14.07 -3.56
C TRP A 220 -7.74 13.31 -4.88
N GLY A 221 -8.48 13.86 -5.86
CA GLY A 221 -8.75 13.19 -7.14
C GLY A 221 -7.51 12.69 -7.88
N ARG A 222 -6.40 13.44 -7.80
CA ARG A 222 -5.11 13.10 -8.43
C ARG A 222 -4.17 12.28 -7.55
N TYR A 223 -4.54 11.96 -6.32
CA TYR A 223 -3.76 11.10 -5.43
C TYR A 223 -3.99 9.64 -5.79
N ASP A 224 -3.08 8.77 -5.38
CA ASP A 224 -3.28 7.31 -5.44
C ASP A 224 -4.65 6.92 -4.85
N ASP A 225 -5.33 5.96 -5.45
CA ASP A 225 -6.69 5.56 -5.10
C ASP A 225 -6.81 5.04 -3.64
N SER A 226 -5.69 4.65 -3.01
CA SER A 226 -5.59 4.38 -1.57
C SER A 226 -5.92 5.60 -0.70
N ALA A 227 -5.84 6.82 -1.23
CA ALA A 227 -6.20 8.06 -0.55
C ALA A 227 -7.67 8.13 -0.16
N VAL A 228 -8.53 7.23 -0.65
CA VAL A 228 -9.91 7.10 -0.16
C VAL A 228 -9.98 6.85 1.36
N VAL A 229 -8.91 6.32 1.98
CA VAL A 229 -8.78 6.21 3.44
C VAL A 229 -8.94 7.56 4.15
N LYS A 230 -8.51 8.66 3.51
CA LYS A 230 -8.58 10.00 4.08
C LYS A 230 -10.01 10.48 4.32
N VAL A 231 -11.00 9.90 3.62
CA VAL A 231 -12.43 10.15 3.90
C VAL A 231 -12.75 9.70 5.33
N TYR A 232 -12.32 8.50 5.71
CA TYR A 232 -12.52 7.98 7.07
C TYR A 232 -11.69 8.72 8.10
N GLU A 233 -10.42 9.05 7.80
CA GLU A 233 -9.58 9.85 8.69
C GLU A 233 -10.22 11.20 9.02
N THR A 234 -10.79 11.87 8.00
CA THR A 234 -11.46 13.16 8.15
C THR A 234 -12.74 13.05 8.97
N LEU A 235 -13.56 12.03 8.72
CA LEU A 235 -14.84 11.84 9.42
C LEU A 235 -14.68 11.39 10.88
N SER A 236 -13.63 10.66 11.20
CA SER A 236 -13.46 10.02 12.51
C SER A 236 -12.32 10.58 13.36
N GLY A 237 -11.48 11.46 12.80
CA GLY A 237 -10.33 12.05 13.49
C GLY A 237 -9.18 11.06 13.76
N VAL A 238 -9.22 9.85 13.18
CA VAL A 238 -8.15 8.86 13.31
C VAL A 238 -7.13 9.01 12.19
N LYS A 239 -5.95 8.43 12.38
CA LYS A 239 -4.91 8.32 11.36
C LYS A 239 -4.53 6.88 11.09
N VAL A 240 -4.59 6.47 9.83
CA VAL A 240 -4.15 5.16 9.37
C VAL A 240 -2.68 5.28 9.00
N GLU A 241 -1.83 5.38 10.02
CA GLU A 241 -0.38 5.49 9.82
C GLU A 241 0.30 4.26 10.43
N GLY A 242 1.26 3.70 9.71
CA GLY A 242 2.10 2.60 10.17
C GLY A 242 3.18 3.04 11.17
N ARG A 243 3.24 4.34 11.50
CA ARG A 243 4.20 4.86 12.48
C ARG A 243 3.84 4.32 13.87
N PRO A 244 4.82 3.85 14.67
CA PRO A 244 4.56 3.52 16.06
C PRO A 244 3.98 4.77 16.74
N PRO A 245 3.03 4.60 17.68
CA PRO A 245 2.48 5.74 18.40
C PRO A 245 3.65 6.50 19.02
N MET A 246 3.75 7.80 18.72
CA MET A 246 4.61 8.68 19.49
C MET A 246 4.13 8.59 20.93
N LEU A 247 4.93 7.96 21.78
CA LEU A 247 4.64 7.91 23.19
C LEU A 247 4.63 9.36 23.71
N ASN A 248 3.52 9.78 24.31
CA ASN A 248 3.43 11.07 24.96
C ASN A 248 4.42 11.06 26.13
N LYS A 249 5.30 12.07 26.17
CA LYS A 249 6.31 12.24 27.23
C LYS A 249 5.67 12.15 28.62
N GLU A 250 4.53 12.80 28.85
CA GLU A 250 3.86 12.80 30.15
C GLU A 250 3.34 11.42 30.55
N ASP A 251 2.72 10.70 29.61
CA ASP A 251 2.18 9.36 29.87
C ASP A 251 3.30 8.34 30.12
N VAL A 252 4.42 8.48 29.38
CA VAL A 252 5.64 7.70 29.64
C VAL A 252 6.12 7.99 31.05
N LEU A 253 6.35 9.26 31.40
CA LEU A 253 6.86 9.65 32.71
C LEU A 253 5.95 9.19 33.86
N ARG A 254 4.62 9.24 33.70
CA ARG A 254 3.67 8.73 34.70
C ARG A 254 3.67 7.20 34.83
N SER A 255 4.00 6.50 33.75
CA SER A 255 4.11 5.03 33.76
C SER A 255 5.44 4.52 34.32
N LEU A 256 6.41 5.42 34.55
CA LEU A 256 7.67 5.04 35.16
C LEU A 256 7.49 4.73 36.65
N PRO A 257 8.27 3.79 37.22
CA PRO A 257 8.32 3.60 38.66
C PRO A 257 8.76 4.89 39.37
N VAL A 258 8.28 5.10 40.60
CA VAL A 258 8.69 6.24 41.46
C VAL A 258 10.20 6.29 41.54
N GLU A 259 10.82 7.47 41.36
CA GLU A 259 12.27 7.69 41.50
C GLU A 259 12.77 7.20 42.88
N TRP A 260 14.00 6.67 42.96
CA TRP A 260 14.54 6.27 44.27
C TRP A 260 14.82 7.55 45.07
N PRO A 261 14.27 7.71 46.28
CA PRO A 261 14.49 8.94 47.05
C PRO A 261 15.96 9.11 47.45
N GLU A 262 16.70 8.01 47.61
CA GLU A 262 18.14 7.99 47.88
C GLU A 262 18.83 6.91 47.03
N VAL A 263 20.12 7.12 46.75
CA VAL A 263 20.94 6.17 45.98
C VAL A 263 21.10 4.89 46.81
N PRO A 264 20.64 3.73 46.33
CA PRO A 264 20.63 2.51 47.12
C PRO A 264 22.00 1.82 47.08
N MET A 265 23.03 2.51 47.59
CA MET A 265 24.42 2.05 47.52
C MET A 265 24.61 0.69 48.19
N ASP A 266 23.97 0.45 49.33
CA ASP A 266 24.08 -0.82 50.05
C ASP A 266 23.41 -1.98 49.30
N ASP A 267 22.29 -1.73 48.61
CA ASP A 267 21.63 -2.73 47.77
C ASP A 267 22.43 -3.02 46.49
N LEU A 268 23.09 -2.01 45.92
CA LEU A 268 23.96 -2.16 44.75
C LEU A 268 25.23 -2.94 45.11
N VAL A 269 25.88 -2.61 46.24
CA VAL A 269 27.08 -3.30 46.74
C VAL A 269 26.76 -4.74 47.13
N SER A 270 25.63 -4.98 47.80
CA SER A 270 25.21 -6.36 48.12
C SER A 270 24.87 -7.16 46.87
N SER A 271 24.23 -6.55 45.87
CA SER A 271 23.90 -7.21 44.60
C SER A 271 25.12 -7.49 43.73
N ALA A 272 26.19 -6.70 43.86
CA ALA A 272 27.47 -6.87 43.16
C ALA A 272 28.47 -7.78 43.90
N SER A 273 28.09 -8.31 45.08
CA SER A 273 28.92 -9.29 45.81
C SER A 273 28.84 -10.69 45.18
N HIS A 274 29.92 -11.48 45.27
CA HIS A 274 29.98 -12.83 44.67
C HIS A 274 28.94 -13.82 45.22
N ASP A 275 28.33 -13.54 46.38
CA ASP A 275 27.28 -14.38 46.98
C ASP A 275 25.85 -14.01 46.53
N SER A 276 25.69 -12.97 45.70
CA SER A 276 24.40 -12.55 45.16
C SER A 276 23.91 -13.46 44.04
N LYS A 277 22.65 -13.88 44.10
CA LYS A 277 21.95 -14.56 42.97
C LYS A 277 21.45 -13.60 41.89
N LYS A 278 21.67 -12.29 42.04
CA LYS A 278 21.20 -11.25 41.13
C LYS A 278 22.34 -10.77 40.25
N VAL A 279 22.08 -10.63 38.95
CA VAL A 279 23.01 -10.02 37.99
C VAL A 279 22.80 -8.50 37.99
N LEU A 280 23.86 -7.73 38.24
CA LEU A 280 23.81 -6.28 38.08
C LEU A 280 23.99 -5.92 36.59
N VAL A 281 23.02 -5.22 36.02
CA VAL A 281 23.09 -4.73 34.64
C VAL A 281 23.14 -3.21 34.67
N VAL A 282 24.22 -2.65 34.13
CA VAL A 282 24.44 -1.20 34.09
C VAL A 282 24.17 -0.70 32.68
N LEU A 283 23.22 0.23 32.55
CA LEU A 283 22.98 0.93 31.29
C LEU A 283 23.73 2.26 31.33
N ASP A 284 24.65 2.47 30.40
CA ASP A 284 25.45 3.69 30.35
C ASP A 284 25.20 4.42 29.02
N ASP A 285 24.88 5.72 29.08
CA ASP A 285 24.59 6.59 27.92
C ASP A 285 25.71 7.63 27.71
N ASP A 286 26.95 7.23 27.99
CA ASP A 286 28.21 7.99 27.96
C ASP A 286 28.11 9.49 27.61
N PRO A 287 28.05 10.38 28.61
CA PRO A 287 28.32 11.78 28.44
C PRO A 287 29.78 12.10 28.81
N THR A 288 30.68 12.05 27.83
CA THR A 288 31.89 12.90 27.76
C THR A 288 32.95 12.74 28.86
N GLY A 289 33.14 11.55 29.44
CA GLY A 289 34.24 11.27 30.38
C GLY A 289 35.01 9.98 30.05
N THR A 290 36.32 9.96 30.27
CA THR A 290 37.10 8.71 30.26
C THR A 290 36.75 7.89 31.49
N GLN A 291 35.87 6.90 31.32
CA GLN A 291 35.60 5.88 32.34
C GLN A 291 36.41 4.62 32.01
N THR A 292 36.94 3.95 33.03
CA THR A 292 37.67 2.70 32.87
C THR A 292 37.01 1.65 33.75
N VAL A 293 36.50 0.60 33.12
CA VAL A 293 35.94 -0.56 33.81
C VAL A 293 36.89 -1.72 33.58
N HIS A 294 37.31 -2.38 34.66
CA HIS A 294 38.21 -3.52 34.61
C HIS A 294 37.43 -4.79 34.96
N ASP A 295 37.70 -5.87 34.22
CA ASP A 295 37.16 -7.21 34.49
C ASP A 295 35.62 -7.32 34.49
N ILE A 296 34.95 -6.41 33.77
CA ILE A 296 33.50 -6.42 33.54
C ILE A 296 33.23 -6.29 32.04
N GLU A 297 32.37 -7.17 31.53
CA GLU A 297 31.95 -7.17 30.13
C GLU A 297 31.15 -5.92 29.78
N VAL A 298 31.43 -5.35 28.60
CA VAL A 298 30.74 -4.16 28.08
C VAL A 298 30.13 -4.50 26.72
N LEU A 299 28.80 -4.59 26.69
CA LEU A 299 28.05 -4.78 25.45
C LEU A 299 27.89 -3.45 24.71
N THR A 300 28.57 -3.34 23.59
CA THR A 300 28.46 -2.19 22.66
C THR A 300 27.30 -2.33 21.67
N GLU A 301 26.82 -3.56 21.50
CA GLU A 301 25.62 -3.95 20.76
C GLU A 301 24.76 -4.88 21.62
N TRP A 302 23.44 -4.79 21.50
CA TRP A 302 22.51 -5.51 22.38
C TRP A 302 21.32 -6.17 21.63
N PRO A 303 21.55 -6.99 20.59
CA PRO A 303 20.51 -7.88 20.07
C PRO A 303 20.08 -8.89 21.14
N VAL A 304 18.87 -9.46 21.00
CA VAL A 304 18.30 -10.42 21.98
C VAL A 304 19.24 -11.59 22.23
N GLU A 305 19.92 -12.05 21.17
CA GLU A 305 20.89 -13.14 21.20
C GLU A 305 22.11 -12.80 22.08
N ALA A 306 22.69 -11.61 21.92
CA ALA A 306 23.85 -11.17 22.70
C ALA A 306 23.50 -10.98 24.18
N LEU A 307 22.31 -10.42 24.47
CA LEU A 307 21.82 -10.30 25.84
C LEU A 307 21.61 -11.69 26.47
N THR A 308 21.00 -12.61 25.72
CA THR A 308 20.76 -13.98 26.19
C THR A 308 22.08 -14.70 26.47
N GLU A 309 23.05 -14.60 25.56
CA GLU A 309 24.39 -15.16 25.76
C GLU A 309 25.08 -14.58 26.99
N GLN A 310 24.97 -13.27 27.20
CA GLN A 310 25.57 -12.62 28.36
C GLN A 310 24.92 -13.05 29.68
N PHE A 311 23.60 -13.23 29.72
CA PHE A 311 22.92 -13.77 30.91
C PHE A 311 23.28 -15.24 31.18
N LEU A 312 23.49 -16.05 30.13
CA LEU A 312 23.90 -17.45 30.26
C LEU A 312 25.30 -17.61 30.88
N LYS A 313 26.17 -16.59 30.77
CA LYS A 313 27.47 -16.57 31.46
C LYS A 313 27.36 -16.38 32.97
N LEU A 314 26.16 -16.11 33.49
CA LEU A 314 25.90 -15.80 34.91
C LEU A 314 26.88 -14.76 35.49
N PRO A 315 27.05 -13.59 34.83
CA PRO A 315 28.00 -12.58 35.29
C PRO A 315 27.51 -11.94 36.60
N THR A 316 28.43 -11.54 37.46
CA THR A 316 28.08 -10.71 38.62
C THR A 316 27.62 -9.31 38.18
N CYS A 317 28.26 -8.76 37.14
CA CYS A 317 27.94 -7.47 36.55
C CYS A 317 28.27 -7.44 35.05
N PHE A 318 27.53 -6.67 34.26
CA PHE A 318 27.95 -6.24 32.91
C PHE A 318 27.31 -4.91 32.52
N PHE A 319 27.96 -4.19 31.61
CA PHE A 319 27.50 -2.92 31.07
C PHE A 319 26.83 -3.10 29.71
N ILE A 320 25.86 -2.24 29.40
CA ILE A 320 25.30 -2.06 28.07
C ILE A 320 25.45 -0.57 27.73
N LEU A 321 26.24 -0.27 26.72
CA LEU A 321 26.34 1.10 26.21
C LEU A 321 25.11 1.39 25.38
N THR A 322 24.43 2.51 25.65
CA THR A 322 23.17 2.88 24.98
C THR A 322 23.33 4.00 23.95
N ASN A 323 24.55 4.54 23.82
CA ASN A 323 24.87 5.64 22.90
C ASN A 323 24.74 5.22 21.43
N SER A 324 24.05 6.04 20.64
CA SER A 324 23.90 5.91 19.19
C SER A 324 25.20 5.74 18.37
N ARG A 325 26.37 6.16 18.88
CA ARG A 325 27.66 6.07 18.18
C ARG A 325 28.23 4.65 18.11
N SER A 326 27.82 3.74 19.00
CA SER A 326 28.23 2.33 18.95
C SER A 326 27.39 1.49 17.97
N MET A 327 26.32 2.06 17.40
CA MET A 327 25.40 1.38 16.50
C MET A 327 25.88 1.49 15.04
N ILE A 328 26.18 0.36 14.38
CA ILE A 328 26.56 0.33 12.97
C ILE A 328 25.41 0.90 12.10
N ALA A 329 25.75 1.85 11.21
CA ALA A 329 24.83 2.71 10.44
C ALA A 329 23.70 2.01 9.66
N ASN A 330 23.80 0.70 9.40
CA ASN A 330 22.82 -0.06 8.61
C ASN A 330 21.61 -0.61 9.40
N LYS A 331 21.50 -0.39 10.72
CA LYS A 331 20.38 -0.90 11.55
C LYS A 331 19.53 0.16 12.26
N VAL A 332 19.76 1.45 11.98
CA VAL A 332 19.08 2.58 12.63
C VAL A 332 17.55 2.56 12.40
N GLY A 333 17.07 1.93 11.33
CA GLY A 333 15.65 1.93 10.95
C GLY A 333 14.76 0.79 11.48
N LYS A 334 15.29 -0.22 12.19
CA LYS A 334 14.51 -1.45 12.53
C LYS A 334 14.37 -1.79 14.00
N CYS A 335 15.05 -1.09 14.90
CA CYS A 335 14.95 -1.43 16.32
C CYS A 335 13.77 -0.70 16.97
N GLY A 336 12.65 -1.39 17.18
CA GLY A 336 11.54 -0.96 18.05
C GLY A 336 11.93 -0.82 19.54
N LEU A 337 13.22 -0.68 19.83
CA LEU A 337 13.82 -0.79 21.15
C LEU A 337 13.97 0.55 21.88
N LYS A 338 13.61 1.70 21.27
CA LYS A 338 13.38 2.92 22.07
C LYS A 338 12.32 2.69 23.16
N GLN A 339 11.38 1.75 22.94
CA GLN A 339 10.33 1.37 23.89
C GLN A 339 10.78 0.35 24.95
N PHE A 340 11.73 -0.53 24.63
CA PHE A 340 12.23 -1.53 25.58
C PHE A 340 13.29 -0.92 26.51
N ILE A 341 14.10 0.02 26.01
CA ILE A 341 15.06 0.78 26.82
C ILE A 341 14.31 1.52 27.95
N PHE A 342 13.14 2.14 27.69
CA PHE A 342 12.30 2.78 28.72
C PHE A 342 11.75 1.86 29.81
N ARG A 343 11.74 0.54 29.61
CA ARG A 343 11.32 -0.44 30.63
C ARG A 343 12.47 -0.86 31.57
N VAL A 344 13.72 -0.63 31.16
CA VAL A 344 14.93 -0.88 31.95
C VAL A 344 15.41 0.39 32.68
N PHE A 345 14.78 1.54 32.39
CA PHE A 345 15.05 2.84 33.05
C PHE A 345 14.65 2.84 34.53
N LYS A 346 15.52 2.27 35.39
CA LYS A 346 15.76 2.67 36.78
C LYS A 346 16.98 1.97 37.39
N TYR A 347 18.12 1.90 36.71
CA TYR A 347 19.36 1.47 37.34
C TYR A 347 20.52 2.40 36.99
N ILE A 348 20.94 3.15 38.02
CA ILE A 348 22.18 3.92 38.16
C ILE A 348 22.23 5.23 37.35
N PHE A 349 21.75 6.32 37.96
CA PHE A 349 22.21 7.67 37.60
C PHE A 349 22.26 8.59 38.83
N LYS A 350 23.17 8.29 39.77
CA LYS A 350 23.77 9.28 40.70
C LYS A 350 24.95 8.69 41.52
N ALA A 351 26.00 8.19 40.86
CA ALA A 351 27.20 7.74 41.58
C ALA A 351 28.53 8.31 41.06
N PHE A 352 28.58 9.02 39.93
CA PHE A 352 29.84 9.54 39.38
C PHE A 352 29.84 11.05 39.15
N SER A 353 29.36 11.80 40.13
CA SER A 353 29.76 13.20 40.28
C SER A 353 29.78 13.56 41.74
N LEU A 354 30.91 13.25 42.38
CA LEU A 354 31.49 13.94 43.54
C LEU A 354 32.85 13.27 43.83
N SER A 355 33.91 14.00 43.45
CA SER A 355 35.31 13.96 43.92
C SER A 355 35.93 12.61 44.34
#